data_AF-A0A517XVW9-F1
#
_entry.id   AF-A0A517XVW9-F1
#
_cell.length_a   1.000
_cell.length_b   1.000
_cell.length_c   1.000
_cell.angle_alpha   90.00
_cell.angle_beta   90.00
_cell.angle_gamma   90.00
#
_symmetry.space_group_name_H-M   'P 1'
#
loop_
_entity.id
_entity.type
_entity.pdbx_description
1 polymer ?
#
loop_
_entity_poly.entity_id
_entity_poly.type
_entity_poly.pdbx_seq_one_letter_code
_entity_poly.pdbx_strand_id
1 'polypeptide(L)'
;MNRSGRFYALLSSGALVALAMSAVVLTGCPKPGPSSDKDAKGSAAAKSDPWETAAKRLAKEPDPAGVRAALNKLAEELAARPDVPGAPALSAEAEKELTALVRLTPDDITVVRPSGYTGGDAAYVAECMYFRDAARAIDPVGLPPAEQAKAAFSWVCRQVYVRPWVTDDGRFVNAVPPSYVLRRGWGTALERATVALAVFQQLGLDAGLVGPPDAATKSIGTSPPWADAKELPAGPFWAVAVRAGAEVLLFDPTAGRTFPATLAQLKANPDLLKPWAEAKDSTWKVPADAVKQAIVYLTAPLPALAPRMATLEERVKADTGVHLAVDLKAVRDRFAAAPPAGPGVPDVKVWNPPGEGPAYPRVLAWFLPTDDGGTDTRPPQQQILQLYKNSRLPIRELIQGRDLLPPGIMYPGITDRLINGAGYGYEQAFVAPPSPLERIQRGQLQDAAKLLTDRQDGYGRAQEQVKNVTAELLEEWVKEANRVYGELRRAEYPDPNQVRPVPPTDPAVVSARAAVEEFWRVTAPVASALVARITARLGFAEASYLLALAKHEEAERKQLRADKVTGADAGRAKSTAADAWAEAANTWRSFLDQSANLPGLEARTTHARTLAARADALAPKPR
;
A
#
# COMPACT_ATOMS: atom_id res chain seq x y z
N MET A 1 -14.48 -11.10 -32.02
CA MET A 1 -14.57 -11.00 -30.55
C MET A 1 -13.59 -9.92 -30.08
N ASN A 2 -14.05 -8.67 -29.96
CA ASN A 2 -13.35 -7.53 -29.35
C ASN A 2 -14.24 -6.28 -29.51
N ARG A 3 -15.30 -6.14 -28.69
CA ARG A 3 -16.26 -5.01 -28.78
C ARG A 3 -16.56 -4.29 -27.46
N SER A 4 -15.84 -4.56 -26.37
CA SER A 4 -16.11 -3.97 -25.05
C SER A 4 -15.28 -2.72 -24.68
N GLY A 5 -14.41 -2.23 -25.57
CA GLY A 5 -13.43 -1.19 -25.23
C GLY A 5 -13.90 0.29 -25.23
N ARG A 6 -15.17 0.61 -25.48
CA ARG A 6 -15.62 2.01 -25.70
C ARG A 6 -16.58 2.60 -24.67
N PHE A 7 -16.91 1.90 -23.58
CA PHE A 7 -17.99 2.34 -22.67
C PHE A 7 -17.58 3.19 -21.45
N TYR A 8 -16.29 3.41 -21.19
CA TYR A 8 -15.85 4.08 -19.94
C TYR A 8 -15.64 5.60 -20.00
N ALA A 9 -15.85 6.25 -21.15
CA ALA A 9 -15.72 7.72 -21.27
C ALA A 9 -16.93 8.52 -20.72
N LEU A 10 -17.96 7.84 -20.17
CA LEU A 10 -19.18 8.46 -19.63
C LEU A 10 -19.20 8.57 -18.09
N LEU A 11 -18.03 8.47 -17.44
CA LEU A 11 -17.90 8.47 -15.97
C LEU A 11 -17.95 9.85 -15.31
N SER A 12 -18.08 10.96 -16.05
CA SER A 12 -18.04 12.32 -15.46
C SER A 12 -19.39 12.86 -14.98
N SER A 13 -20.53 12.27 -15.34
CA SER A 13 -21.85 12.82 -14.98
C SER A 13 -22.55 12.11 -13.80
N GLY A 14 -22.14 10.88 -13.45
CA GLY A 14 -22.77 10.08 -12.39
C GLY A 14 -22.26 10.34 -10.97
N ALA A 15 -21.08 10.94 -10.82
CA ALA A 15 -20.45 11.17 -9.50
C ALA A 15 -21.06 12.33 -8.70
N LEU A 16 -21.85 13.20 -9.34
CA LEU A 16 -22.43 14.40 -8.71
C LEU A 16 -23.61 14.10 -7.77
N VAL A 17 -24.28 12.95 -7.92
CA VAL A 17 -25.47 12.64 -7.10
C VAL A 17 -25.11 11.94 -5.77
N ALA A 18 -23.96 11.27 -5.69
CA ALA A 18 -23.49 10.68 -4.43
C ALA A 18 -22.97 11.70 -3.41
N LEU A 19 -22.77 12.96 -3.81
CA LEU A 19 -22.32 14.08 -2.95
C LEU A 19 -23.48 14.91 -2.37
N ALA A 20 -24.73 14.66 -2.78
CA ALA A 20 -25.87 15.52 -2.46
C ALA A 20 -26.52 15.29 -1.07
N MET A 21 -26.03 14.34 -0.24
CA MET A 21 -26.59 14.09 1.10
C MET A 21 -25.62 14.36 2.27
N SER A 22 -24.57 15.17 2.07
CA SER A 22 -23.66 15.56 3.17
C SER A 22 -23.26 17.05 3.20
N ALA A 23 -23.86 17.90 2.37
CA ALA A 23 -23.62 19.34 2.38
C ALA A 23 -24.80 20.10 3.02
N VAL A 24 -24.85 20.12 4.36
CA VAL A 24 -25.65 21.14 5.06
C VAL A 24 -24.91 22.48 4.93
N VAL A 25 -25.60 23.40 4.28
CA VAL A 25 -25.32 24.80 3.95
C VAL A 25 -24.63 25.58 5.08
N LEU A 26 -23.40 26.04 4.84
CA LEU A 26 -22.80 27.22 5.49
C LEU A 26 -22.44 28.24 4.40
N THR A 27 -23.45 28.89 3.81
CA THR A 27 -23.26 30.08 2.97
C THR A 27 -23.01 31.30 3.87
N GLY A 28 -21.74 31.53 4.22
CA GLY A 28 -21.30 32.77 4.86
C GLY A 28 -20.95 33.82 3.80
N CYS A 29 -21.56 35.00 3.88
CA CYS A 29 -21.25 36.16 3.05
C CYS A 29 -19.76 36.53 3.11
N PRO A 30 -19.10 36.90 1.99
CA PRO A 30 -17.74 37.41 2.02
C PRO A 30 -17.74 38.79 2.67
N LYS A 31 -17.18 38.88 3.88
CA LYS A 31 -16.91 40.16 4.54
C LYS A 31 -15.75 40.83 3.78
N PRO A 32 -15.89 42.06 3.26
CA PRO A 32 -14.79 42.76 2.62
C PRO A 32 -13.66 42.95 3.64
N GLY A 33 -12.48 42.42 3.31
CA GLY A 33 -11.29 42.55 4.15
C GLY A 33 -10.89 44.03 4.25
N PRO A 34 -10.39 44.49 5.42
CA PRO A 34 -9.90 45.86 5.56
C PRO A 34 -8.69 46.07 4.63
N SER A 35 -8.76 47.11 3.79
CA SER A 35 -7.62 47.55 3.01
C SER A 35 -6.53 48.04 3.97
N SER A 36 -5.46 47.26 4.08
CA SER A 36 -4.25 47.72 4.74
C SER A 36 -3.47 48.62 3.77
N ASP A 37 -3.75 49.92 3.82
CA ASP A 37 -2.77 50.93 3.43
C ASP A 37 -1.63 50.88 4.45
N LYS A 38 -0.47 50.37 4.05
CA LYS A 38 0.79 50.53 4.78
C LYS A 38 1.93 50.78 3.81
N ASP A 39 2.35 52.04 3.82
CA ASP A 39 3.69 52.57 3.64
C ASP A 39 4.77 51.54 3.25
N ALA A 40 5.08 51.56 1.95
CA ALA A 40 6.29 50.96 1.39
C ALA A 40 7.53 51.75 1.85
N LYS A 41 8.08 51.38 3.01
CA LYS A 41 9.51 51.60 3.30
C LYS A 41 10.22 50.26 3.30
N GLY A 42 10.99 50.05 2.23
CA GLY A 42 11.74 48.83 1.95
C GLY A 42 12.76 48.51 3.04
N SER A 43 12.37 47.66 3.98
CA SER A 43 13.31 46.74 4.61
C SER A 43 13.44 45.55 3.68
N ALA A 44 14.65 45.29 3.18
CA ALA A 44 14.98 44.05 2.49
C ALA A 44 14.81 42.89 3.47
N ALA A 45 13.58 42.42 3.65
CA ALA A 45 13.27 41.27 4.47
C ALA A 45 14.12 40.11 3.95
N ALA A 46 14.98 39.58 4.83
CA ALA A 46 15.82 38.44 4.51
C ALA A 46 14.94 37.33 3.93
N LYS A 47 15.14 37.00 2.65
CA LYS A 47 14.41 35.91 1.99
C LYS A 47 14.73 34.63 2.76
N SER A 48 13.68 33.91 3.19
CA SER A 48 13.82 32.65 3.92
C SER A 48 14.71 31.67 3.16
N ASP A 49 15.41 30.79 3.89
CA ASP A 49 16.17 29.72 3.28
C ASP A 49 15.20 28.79 2.51
N PRO A 50 15.40 28.57 1.20
CA PRO A 50 14.54 27.69 0.41
C PRO A 50 14.52 26.26 0.98
N TRP A 51 15.62 25.78 1.58
CA TRP A 51 15.69 24.45 2.18
C TRP A 51 14.80 24.33 3.42
N GLU A 52 14.81 25.32 4.30
CA GLU A 52 13.95 25.36 5.49
C GLU A 52 12.47 25.40 5.09
N THR A 53 12.15 26.18 4.05
CA THR A 53 10.79 26.29 3.51
C THR A 53 10.31 24.95 2.96
N ALA A 54 11.16 24.27 2.18
CA ALA A 54 10.87 22.93 1.66
C ALA A 54 10.72 21.90 2.78
N ALA A 55 11.60 21.90 3.79
CA ALA A 55 11.58 20.98 4.91
C ALA A 55 10.25 21.06 5.70
N LYS A 56 9.83 22.29 6.04
CA LYS A 56 8.54 22.54 6.72
C LYS A 56 7.36 22.07 5.87
N ARG A 57 7.41 22.31 4.56
CA ARG A 57 6.35 21.87 3.65
C ARG A 57 6.28 20.36 3.54
N LEU A 58 7.41 19.68 3.37
CA LEU A 58 7.50 18.22 3.34
C LEU A 58 7.02 17.57 4.64
N ALA A 59 7.30 18.19 5.79
CA ALA A 59 6.80 17.72 7.08
C ALA A 59 5.27 17.83 7.18
N LYS A 60 4.68 18.88 6.60
CA LYS A 60 3.24 19.15 6.65
C LYS A 60 2.43 18.39 5.60
N GLU A 61 2.98 18.24 4.39
CA GLU A 61 2.32 17.70 3.19
C GLU A 61 3.11 16.50 2.65
N PRO A 62 3.17 15.36 3.38
CA PRO A 62 4.00 14.20 3.00
C PRO A 62 3.39 13.33 1.88
N ASP A 63 2.23 13.72 1.32
CA ASP A 63 1.59 12.99 0.22
C ASP A 63 2.25 13.30 -1.14
N PRO A 64 2.04 12.47 -2.17
CA PRO A 64 2.69 12.66 -3.47
C PRO A 64 2.48 14.04 -4.11
N ALA A 65 1.32 14.66 -3.95
CA ALA A 65 1.05 15.98 -4.53
C ALA A 65 1.75 17.08 -3.73
N GLY A 66 1.70 17.01 -2.40
CA GLY A 66 2.41 17.89 -1.49
C GLY A 66 3.93 17.88 -1.70
N VAL A 67 4.52 16.68 -1.78
CA VAL A 67 5.95 16.48 -2.04
C VAL A 67 6.34 17.02 -3.41
N ARG A 68 5.56 16.74 -4.47
CA ARG A 68 5.82 17.27 -5.81
C ARG A 68 5.82 18.80 -5.81
N ALA A 69 4.84 19.41 -5.16
CA ALA A 69 4.75 20.87 -5.07
C ALA A 69 5.91 21.48 -4.24
N ALA A 70 6.35 20.80 -3.18
CA ALA A 70 7.51 21.22 -2.39
C ALA A 70 8.82 21.17 -3.18
N LEU A 71 9.08 20.07 -3.89
CA LEU A 71 10.30 19.91 -4.70
C LEU A 71 10.33 20.86 -5.90
N ASN A 72 9.18 21.07 -6.57
CA ASN A 72 9.09 22.05 -7.65
C ASN A 72 9.38 23.47 -7.15
N LYS A 73 8.85 23.85 -5.98
CA LYS A 73 9.09 25.17 -5.42
C LYS A 73 10.56 25.35 -4.99
N LEU A 74 11.14 24.32 -4.37
CA LEU A 74 12.55 24.30 -4.03
C LEU A 74 13.44 24.49 -5.27
N ALA A 75 13.15 23.78 -6.36
CA ALA A 75 13.90 23.92 -7.61
C ALA A 75 13.80 25.34 -8.21
N GLU A 76 12.61 25.94 -8.20
CA GLU A 76 12.38 27.32 -8.64
C GLU A 76 13.19 28.33 -7.80
N GLU A 77 13.16 28.19 -6.47
CA GLU A 77 13.85 29.12 -5.57
C GLU A 77 15.37 28.99 -5.65
N LEU A 78 15.91 27.78 -5.76
CA LEU A 78 17.34 27.56 -5.96
C LEU A 78 17.82 28.13 -7.31
N ALA A 79 17.02 28.02 -8.37
CA ALA A 79 17.33 28.64 -9.65
C ALA A 79 17.34 30.19 -9.57
N ALA A 80 16.48 30.77 -8.73
CA ALA A 80 16.43 32.22 -8.50
C ALA A 80 17.48 32.73 -7.49
N ARG A 81 18.16 31.83 -6.77
CA ARG A 81 19.13 32.13 -5.70
C ARG A 81 20.46 31.38 -5.90
N PRO A 82 21.32 31.82 -6.84
CA PRO A 82 22.61 31.19 -7.08
C PRO A 82 23.57 31.30 -5.88
N ASP A 83 23.27 32.17 -4.90
CA ASP A 83 23.96 32.26 -3.62
C ASP A 83 23.74 31.04 -2.71
N VAL A 84 22.65 30.29 -2.92
CA VAL A 84 22.33 29.08 -2.17
C VAL A 84 22.75 27.86 -2.99
N PRO A 85 23.68 27.03 -2.50
CA PRO A 85 24.11 25.82 -3.21
C PRO A 85 22.92 24.89 -3.49
N GLY A 86 22.74 24.53 -4.76
CA GLY A 86 21.82 23.47 -5.17
C GLY A 86 22.39 22.08 -4.92
N ALA A 87 21.60 21.06 -5.24
CA ALA A 87 22.06 19.68 -5.21
C ALA A 87 23.09 19.40 -6.34
N PRO A 88 24.14 18.60 -6.08
CA PRO A 88 25.13 18.26 -7.08
C PRO A 88 24.60 17.21 -8.07
N ALA A 89 25.11 17.24 -9.31
CA ALA A 89 24.94 16.15 -10.26
C ALA A 89 25.92 14.99 -9.94
N LEU A 90 25.66 13.80 -10.48
CA LEU A 90 26.61 12.70 -10.40
C LEU A 90 27.85 13.01 -11.27
N SER A 91 29.05 12.98 -10.67
CA SER A 91 30.29 13.18 -11.43
C SER A 91 30.59 11.99 -12.34
N ALA A 92 31.42 12.18 -13.37
CA ALA A 92 31.77 11.12 -14.30
C ALA A 92 32.49 9.94 -13.62
N GLU A 93 33.36 10.24 -12.64
CA GLU A 93 34.07 9.24 -11.85
C GLU A 93 33.08 8.45 -10.97
N ALA A 94 32.17 9.15 -10.29
CA ALA A 94 31.15 8.51 -9.45
C ALA A 94 30.17 7.68 -10.30
N GLU A 95 29.81 8.15 -11.51
CA GLU A 95 29.00 7.39 -12.46
C GLU A 95 29.69 6.10 -12.89
N LYS A 96 30.98 6.14 -13.21
CA LYS A 96 31.75 4.95 -13.57
C LYS A 96 31.82 3.94 -12.41
N GLU A 97 32.10 4.41 -11.20
CA GLU A 97 32.12 3.57 -10.00
C GLU A 97 30.75 2.95 -9.70
N LEU A 98 29.70 3.76 -9.73
CA LEU A 98 28.33 3.31 -9.44
C LEU A 98 27.82 2.34 -10.50
N THR A 99 28.14 2.59 -11.78
CA THR A 99 27.81 1.68 -12.89
C THR A 99 28.48 0.32 -12.72
N ALA A 100 29.75 0.29 -12.32
CA ALA A 100 30.46 -0.96 -12.06
C ALA A 100 29.88 -1.73 -10.85
N LEU A 101 29.48 -1.01 -9.79
CA LEU A 101 28.93 -1.60 -8.57
C LEU A 101 27.50 -2.13 -8.78
N VAL A 102 26.64 -1.33 -9.40
CA VAL A 102 25.17 -1.53 -9.45
C VAL A 102 24.72 -2.06 -10.81
N ARG A 103 25.58 -2.12 -11.83
CA ARG A 103 25.22 -2.52 -13.21
C ARG A 103 24.13 -1.63 -13.81
N LEU A 104 24.33 -0.32 -13.70
CA LEU A 104 23.38 0.67 -14.24
C LEU A 104 23.25 0.53 -15.77
N THR A 105 22.02 0.55 -16.27
CA THR A 105 21.71 0.70 -17.69
C THR A 105 21.76 2.17 -18.10
N PRO A 106 21.79 2.50 -19.41
CA PRO A 106 21.67 3.88 -19.86
C PRO A 106 20.44 4.61 -19.30
N ASP A 107 19.30 3.93 -19.21
CA ASP A 107 18.07 4.48 -18.63
C ASP A 107 18.23 4.78 -17.14
N ASP A 108 18.89 3.90 -16.37
CA ASP A 108 19.13 4.14 -14.95
C ASP A 108 19.97 5.39 -14.72
N ILE A 109 20.95 5.62 -15.59
CA ILE A 109 21.83 6.77 -15.51
C ILE A 109 21.03 8.07 -15.69
N THR A 110 19.98 8.08 -16.53
CA THR A 110 19.09 9.25 -16.66
C THR A 110 18.34 9.58 -15.37
N VAL A 111 18.13 8.59 -14.49
CA VAL A 111 17.51 8.78 -13.17
C VAL A 111 18.55 9.30 -12.17
N VAL A 112 19.75 8.73 -12.09
CA VAL A 112 20.70 9.07 -11.01
C VAL A 112 21.57 10.29 -11.30
N ARG A 113 21.84 10.60 -12.57
CA ARG A 113 22.79 11.66 -12.98
C ARG A 113 22.33 13.09 -12.68
N PRO A 114 21.06 13.49 -12.95
CA PRO A 114 20.66 14.89 -12.87
C PRO A 114 20.82 15.49 -11.48
N SER A 115 21.16 16.79 -11.42
CA SER A 115 21.15 17.59 -10.18
C SER A 115 19.74 18.03 -9.76
N GLY A 116 18.84 18.22 -10.73
CA GLY A 116 17.46 18.66 -10.49
C GLY A 116 16.54 17.52 -10.03
N TYR A 117 15.47 17.89 -9.32
CA TYR A 117 14.42 16.96 -8.91
C TYR A 117 13.42 16.70 -10.04
N THR A 118 13.03 15.44 -10.20
CA THR A 118 12.08 14.95 -11.21
C THR A 118 10.74 14.57 -10.57
N GLY A 119 9.73 14.27 -11.39
CA GLY A 119 8.48 13.69 -10.91
C GLY A 119 8.69 12.35 -10.18
N GLY A 120 9.64 11.53 -10.65
CA GLY A 120 10.00 10.26 -10.01
C GLY A 120 10.63 10.45 -8.63
N ASP A 121 11.42 11.53 -8.44
CA ASP A 121 11.96 11.89 -7.13
C ASP A 121 10.83 12.28 -6.16
N ALA A 122 9.82 13.00 -6.63
CA ALA A 122 8.67 13.35 -5.80
C ALA A 122 7.89 12.11 -5.34
N ALA A 123 7.69 11.14 -6.24
CA ALA A 123 7.06 9.87 -5.88
C ALA A 123 7.90 9.07 -4.86
N TYR A 124 9.22 9.01 -5.06
CA TYR A 124 10.14 8.33 -4.15
C TYR A 124 10.18 8.96 -2.76
N VAL A 125 10.31 10.30 -2.68
CA VAL A 125 10.32 11.02 -1.40
C VAL A 125 9.00 10.83 -0.64
N ALA A 126 7.85 10.84 -1.34
CA ALA A 126 6.55 10.55 -0.72
C ALA A 126 6.47 9.11 -0.18
N GLU A 127 7.04 8.13 -0.89
CA GLU A 127 7.17 6.76 -0.39
C GLU A 127 8.03 6.69 0.87
N CYS A 128 9.21 7.35 0.89
CA CYS A 128 10.07 7.42 2.08
C CYS A 128 9.37 8.08 3.27
N MET A 129 8.64 9.19 3.06
CA MET A 129 7.87 9.85 4.13
C MET A 129 6.80 8.93 4.71
N TYR A 130 6.12 8.17 3.86
CA TYR A 130 5.15 7.17 4.30
C TYR A 130 5.81 6.07 5.14
N PHE A 131 6.96 5.55 4.71
CA PHE A 131 7.71 4.55 5.49
C PHE A 131 8.33 5.11 6.77
N ARG A 132 8.68 6.39 6.82
CA ARG A 132 9.15 7.05 8.03
C ARG A 132 8.05 7.05 9.09
N ASP A 133 6.82 7.39 8.70
CA ASP A 133 5.68 7.38 9.61
C ASP A 133 5.38 5.95 10.10
N ALA A 134 5.49 4.96 9.21
CA ALA A 134 5.39 3.55 9.59
C ALA A 134 6.51 3.10 10.55
N ALA A 135 7.76 3.49 10.31
CA ALA A 135 8.89 3.21 11.18
C ALA A 135 8.69 3.82 12.58
N ARG A 136 8.15 5.04 12.66
CA ARG A 136 7.80 5.70 13.93
C ARG A 136 6.64 4.99 14.63
N ALA A 137 5.65 4.49 13.90
CA ALA A 137 4.50 3.78 14.46
C ALA A 137 4.87 2.50 15.21
N ILE A 138 5.97 1.84 14.83
CA ILE A 138 6.52 0.66 15.51
C ILE A 138 7.00 0.98 16.93
N ASP A 139 7.29 2.25 17.25
CA ASP A 139 7.89 2.70 18.52
C ASP A 139 9.27 2.06 18.83
N PRO A 140 10.23 2.11 17.87
CA PRO A 140 11.53 1.45 18.00
C PRO A 140 12.48 2.15 18.97
N VAL A 141 12.12 3.35 19.46
CA VAL A 141 13.02 4.22 20.24
C VAL A 141 13.54 3.51 21.48
N GLY A 142 14.85 3.53 21.67
CA GLY A 142 15.54 2.90 22.80
C GLY A 142 15.76 1.38 22.67
N LEU A 143 15.31 0.73 21.60
CA LEU A 143 15.63 -0.68 21.34
C LEU A 143 17.04 -0.81 20.72
N PRO A 144 17.80 -1.87 21.04
CA PRO A 144 19.01 -2.22 20.30
C PRO A 144 18.70 -2.53 18.82
N PRO A 145 19.66 -2.35 17.88
CA PRO A 145 19.43 -2.59 16.45
C PRO A 145 18.82 -3.96 16.11
N ALA A 146 19.23 -5.01 16.84
CA ALA A 146 18.68 -6.36 16.66
C ALA A 146 17.17 -6.43 16.98
N GLU A 147 16.74 -5.78 18.05
CA GLU A 147 15.34 -5.75 18.47
C GLU A 147 14.52 -4.79 17.62
N GLN A 148 15.10 -3.68 17.14
CA GLN A 148 14.47 -2.83 16.12
C GLN A 148 14.18 -3.62 14.85
N ALA A 149 15.16 -4.41 14.37
CA ALA A 149 15.00 -5.23 13.17
C ALA A 149 13.90 -6.28 13.34
N LYS A 150 13.86 -6.98 14.48
CA LYS A 150 12.82 -7.97 14.79
C LYS A 150 11.43 -7.33 14.88
N ALA A 151 11.30 -6.21 15.60
CA ALA A 151 10.04 -5.49 15.76
C ALA A 151 9.50 -5.01 14.41
N ALA A 152 10.38 -4.44 13.58
CA ALA A 152 10.02 -3.95 12.26
C ALA A 152 9.64 -5.06 11.28
N PHE A 153 10.40 -6.16 11.25
CA PHE A 153 10.04 -7.29 10.39
C PHE A 153 8.72 -7.93 10.81
N SER A 154 8.51 -8.11 12.11
CA SER A 154 7.26 -8.63 12.66
C SER A 154 6.07 -7.73 12.28
N TRP A 155 6.23 -6.41 12.41
CA TRP A 155 5.25 -5.43 11.94
C TRP A 155 4.93 -5.60 10.45
N VAL A 156 5.94 -5.69 9.58
CA VAL A 156 5.73 -5.91 8.14
C VAL A 156 4.91 -7.18 7.88
N CYS A 157 5.19 -8.26 8.61
CA CYS A 157 4.48 -9.53 8.44
C CYS A 157 3.01 -9.43 8.87
N ARG A 158 2.68 -8.62 9.89
CA ARG A 158 1.29 -8.36 10.29
C ARG A 158 0.55 -7.51 9.27
N GLN A 159 1.23 -6.53 8.66
CA GLN A 159 0.64 -5.60 7.69
C GLN A 159 0.50 -6.18 6.27
N VAL A 160 1.34 -7.16 5.89
CA VAL A 160 1.38 -7.73 4.55
C VAL A 160 1.34 -9.24 4.66
N TYR A 161 0.19 -9.87 4.41
CA TYR A 161 0.15 -11.35 4.33
C TYR A 161 0.69 -11.85 2.99
N VAL A 162 1.30 -13.05 2.98
CA VAL A 162 1.89 -13.62 1.76
C VAL A 162 0.79 -14.20 0.89
N ARG A 163 0.84 -13.84 -0.39
CA ARG A 163 -0.04 -14.34 -1.44
C ARG A 163 0.74 -14.37 -2.76
N PRO A 164 0.56 -15.39 -3.63
CA PRO A 164 1.16 -15.36 -4.96
C PRO A 164 0.65 -14.17 -5.79
N TRP A 165 1.29 -13.88 -6.94
CA TRP A 165 0.88 -12.83 -7.89
C TRP A 165 -0.42 -13.16 -8.65
N VAL A 166 -1.40 -13.74 -7.96
CA VAL A 166 -2.67 -14.17 -8.51
C VAL A 166 -3.78 -13.81 -7.53
N THR A 167 -4.80 -13.08 -7.97
CA THR A 167 -6.03 -12.78 -7.22
C THR A 167 -6.87 -14.04 -7.00
N ASP A 168 -7.91 -13.98 -6.16
CA ASP A 168 -8.66 -15.20 -5.79
C ASP A 168 -9.40 -15.76 -7.00
N ASP A 169 -9.75 -14.89 -7.96
CA ASP A 169 -10.32 -15.24 -9.25
C ASP A 169 -9.29 -15.61 -10.34
N GLY A 170 -8.03 -15.85 -9.98
CA GLY A 170 -7.03 -16.38 -10.90
C GLY A 170 -6.35 -15.35 -11.80
N ARG A 171 -6.58 -14.04 -11.61
CA ARG A 171 -5.95 -12.99 -12.43
C ARG A 171 -4.55 -12.68 -11.93
N PHE A 172 -3.61 -12.58 -12.86
CA PHE A 172 -2.26 -12.15 -12.55
C PHE A 172 -2.23 -10.70 -12.03
N VAL A 173 -1.42 -10.44 -11.01
CA VAL A 173 -1.18 -9.11 -10.46
C VAL A 173 0.28 -8.75 -10.62
N ASN A 174 0.54 -7.58 -11.19
CA ASN A 174 1.90 -7.08 -11.35
C ASN A 174 2.58 -6.87 -9.98
N ALA A 175 3.91 -6.99 -9.96
CA ALA A 175 4.68 -6.52 -8.82
C ALA A 175 4.46 -5.02 -8.64
N VAL A 176 4.34 -4.57 -7.39
CA VAL A 176 4.09 -3.16 -7.07
C VAL A 176 5.13 -2.61 -6.09
N PRO A 177 5.32 -1.28 -6.03
CA PRO A 177 6.29 -0.67 -5.13
C PRO A 177 5.91 -0.90 -3.66
N PRO A 178 6.87 -0.87 -2.73
CA PRO A 178 6.62 -1.26 -1.34
C PRO A 178 5.46 -0.52 -0.66
N SER A 179 5.29 0.79 -0.89
CA SER A 179 4.16 1.55 -0.32
C SER A 179 2.81 1.07 -0.85
N TYR A 180 2.76 0.62 -2.10
CA TYR A 180 1.56 0.05 -2.71
C TYR A 180 1.31 -1.39 -2.22
N VAL A 181 2.35 -2.17 -1.93
CA VAL A 181 2.20 -3.47 -1.24
C VAL A 181 1.54 -3.26 0.13
N LEU A 182 2.02 -2.27 0.91
CA LEU A 182 1.43 -1.94 2.21
C LEU A 182 -0.03 -1.50 2.10
N ARG A 183 -0.36 -0.60 1.18
CA ARG A 183 -1.74 -0.14 0.97
C ARG A 183 -2.68 -1.25 0.52
N ARG A 184 -2.15 -2.28 -0.16
CA ARG A 184 -2.90 -3.48 -0.58
C ARG A 184 -3.06 -4.49 0.57
N GLY A 185 -2.16 -4.49 1.54
CA GLY A 185 -2.19 -5.38 2.72
C GLY A 185 -1.75 -6.82 2.43
N TRP A 186 -1.25 -7.10 1.23
CA TRP A 186 -0.74 -8.41 0.82
C TRP A 186 0.25 -8.29 -0.33
N GLY A 187 1.11 -9.30 -0.48
CA GLY A 187 2.06 -9.42 -1.57
C GLY A 187 2.78 -10.76 -1.57
N THR A 188 3.64 -10.97 -2.55
CA THR A 188 4.56 -12.13 -2.55
C THR A 188 5.58 -12.03 -1.42
N ALA A 189 6.33 -13.11 -1.18
CA ALA A 189 7.46 -13.08 -0.26
C ALA A 189 8.50 -12.02 -0.66
N LEU A 190 8.76 -11.85 -1.96
CA LEU A 190 9.66 -10.81 -2.46
C LEU A 190 9.10 -9.40 -2.21
N GLU A 191 7.82 -9.16 -2.49
CA GLU A 191 7.18 -7.87 -2.19
C GLU A 191 7.24 -7.56 -0.69
N ARG A 192 6.92 -8.52 0.19
CA ARG A 192 7.06 -8.36 1.64
C ARG A 192 8.52 -8.07 2.04
N ALA A 193 9.49 -8.74 1.43
CA ALA A 193 10.91 -8.47 1.65
C ALA A 193 11.27 -7.02 1.29
N THR A 194 10.79 -6.50 0.16
CA THR A 194 11.05 -5.10 -0.24
C THR A 194 10.39 -4.09 0.70
N VAL A 195 9.22 -4.40 1.27
CA VAL A 195 8.60 -3.60 2.35
C VAL A 195 9.50 -3.59 3.59
N ALA A 196 10.06 -4.74 3.98
CA ALA A 196 11.00 -4.80 5.10
C ALA A 196 12.25 -3.96 4.85
N LEU A 197 12.85 -4.02 3.65
CA LEU A 197 13.99 -3.17 3.29
C LEU A 197 13.66 -1.68 3.39
N ALA A 198 12.49 -1.25 2.92
CA ALA A 198 12.06 0.14 3.00
C ALA A 198 11.86 0.62 4.44
N VAL A 199 11.31 -0.22 5.33
CA VAL A 199 11.22 0.10 6.77
C VAL A 199 12.61 0.14 7.42
N PHE A 200 13.49 -0.82 7.12
CA PHE A 200 14.85 -0.85 7.67
C PHE A 200 15.67 0.37 7.27
N GLN A 201 15.52 0.87 6.03
CA GLN A 201 16.11 2.12 5.60
C GLN A 201 15.69 3.30 6.50
N GLN A 202 14.40 3.40 6.83
CA GLN A 202 13.90 4.47 7.71
C GLN A 202 14.32 4.32 9.17
N LEU A 203 14.76 3.11 9.57
CA LEU A 203 15.38 2.86 10.88
C LEU A 203 16.90 3.05 10.88
N GLY A 204 17.50 3.37 9.72
CA GLY A 204 18.95 3.46 9.58
C GLY A 204 19.66 2.13 9.72
N LEU A 205 18.99 1.02 9.40
CA LEU A 205 19.53 -0.34 9.49
C LEU A 205 20.04 -0.80 8.11
N ASP A 206 21.27 -1.32 8.09
CA ASP A 206 21.84 -1.93 6.89
C ASP A 206 21.16 -3.28 6.62
N ALA A 207 20.49 -3.40 5.47
CA ALA A 207 19.73 -4.59 5.11
C ALA A 207 19.97 -5.02 3.66
N GLY A 208 19.71 -6.30 3.38
CA GLY A 208 19.81 -6.89 2.05
C GLY A 208 18.97 -8.15 1.91
N LEU A 209 18.92 -8.71 0.72
CA LEU A 209 18.25 -9.98 0.42
C LEU A 209 19.25 -11.12 0.47
N VAL A 210 18.81 -12.34 0.77
CA VAL A 210 19.69 -13.52 0.83
C VAL A 210 19.22 -14.57 -0.14
N GLY A 211 20.15 -15.07 -0.95
CA GLY A 211 19.88 -16.05 -1.99
C GLY A 211 21.13 -16.84 -2.39
N PRO A 212 20.97 -17.86 -3.25
CA PRO A 212 22.10 -18.58 -3.85
C PRO A 212 22.96 -17.66 -4.75
N PRO A 213 24.20 -18.05 -5.11
CA PRO A 213 25.12 -17.20 -5.87
C PRO A 213 24.61 -16.69 -7.23
N ASP A 214 23.68 -17.42 -7.84
CA ASP A 214 23.05 -17.13 -9.13
C ASP A 214 21.77 -16.26 -9.01
N ALA A 215 21.36 -15.88 -7.79
CA ALA A 215 20.16 -15.08 -7.56
C ALA A 215 20.18 -13.73 -8.29
N ALA A 216 21.37 -13.13 -8.47
CA ALA A 216 21.50 -11.85 -9.19
C ALA A 216 21.16 -11.91 -10.69
N THR A 217 21.19 -13.10 -11.30
CA THR A 217 20.88 -13.29 -12.72
C THR A 217 19.52 -13.93 -12.94
N LYS A 218 18.83 -14.30 -11.86
CA LYS A 218 17.48 -14.83 -11.94
C LYS A 218 16.50 -13.69 -12.08
N SER A 219 15.61 -13.83 -13.06
CA SER A 219 14.49 -12.92 -13.18
C SER A 219 13.62 -13.01 -11.93
N ILE A 220 13.00 -11.89 -11.55
CA ILE A 220 11.94 -11.88 -10.54
C ILE A 220 10.77 -12.82 -10.89
N GLY A 221 10.71 -13.29 -12.14
CA GLY A 221 9.86 -14.39 -12.55
C GLY A 221 8.43 -13.93 -12.78
N THR A 222 8.16 -13.24 -13.88
CA THR A 222 6.77 -13.15 -14.34
C THR A 222 6.38 -14.52 -14.88
N SER A 223 5.76 -15.33 -14.03
CA SER A 223 5.11 -16.54 -14.53
C SER A 223 4.02 -16.12 -15.51
N PRO A 224 3.87 -16.83 -16.63
CA PRO A 224 2.78 -16.54 -17.53
C PRO A 224 1.44 -16.71 -16.79
N PRO A 225 0.39 -15.99 -17.20
CA PRO A 225 -0.91 -15.98 -16.50
C PRO A 225 -1.61 -17.36 -16.48
N TRP A 226 -1.10 -18.34 -17.23
CA TRP A 226 -1.58 -19.73 -17.26
C TRP A 226 -0.72 -20.70 -16.43
N ALA A 227 0.34 -20.24 -15.77
CA ALA A 227 1.13 -21.10 -14.88
C ALA A 227 0.28 -21.54 -13.68
N ASP A 228 0.44 -22.79 -13.23
CA ASP A 228 -0.19 -23.25 -12.00
C ASP A 228 0.33 -22.37 -10.84
N ALA A 229 -0.57 -21.94 -9.95
CA ALA A 229 -0.20 -21.17 -8.76
C ALA A 229 0.89 -21.88 -7.92
N LYS A 230 0.96 -23.21 -7.98
CA LYS A 230 1.99 -24.04 -7.32
C LYS A 230 3.36 -24.00 -8.02
N GLU A 231 3.39 -23.59 -9.29
CA GLU A 231 4.60 -23.46 -10.11
C GLU A 231 5.17 -22.03 -10.09
N LEU A 232 4.46 -21.08 -9.46
CA LEU A 232 4.95 -19.72 -9.31
C LEU A 232 6.27 -19.72 -8.54
N PRO A 233 7.34 -19.14 -9.12
CA PRO A 233 8.65 -19.15 -8.49
C PRO A 233 8.58 -18.35 -7.18
N ALA A 234 9.19 -18.87 -6.12
CA ALA A 234 9.28 -18.21 -4.81
C ALA A 234 10.15 -16.92 -4.81
N GLY A 235 10.52 -16.43 -5.99
CA GLY A 235 11.56 -15.42 -6.19
C GLY A 235 12.97 -15.99 -6.00
N PRO A 236 14.01 -15.22 -6.33
CA PRO A 236 15.40 -15.67 -6.22
C PRO A 236 15.98 -15.59 -4.80
N PHE A 237 15.24 -15.03 -3.85
CA PHE A 237 15.68 -14.80 -2.47
C PHE A 237 14.78 -15.50 -1.47
N TRP A 238 15.38 -16.04 -0.43
CA TRP A 238 14.69 -16.81 0.60
C TRP A 238 14.70 -16.14 1.99
N ALA A 239 15.52 -15.11 2.20
CA ALA A 239 15.50 -14.31 3.42
C ALA A 239 15.82 -12.84 3.17
N VAL A 240 15.53 -12.04 4.20
CA VAL A 240 16.06 -10.68 4.38
C VAL A 240 17.16 -10.74 5.44
N ALA A 241 18.32 -10.16 5.15
CA ALA A 241 19.41 -9.98 6.09
C ALA A 241 19.40 -8.57 6.67
N VAL A 242 19.66 -8.43 7.97
CA VAL A 242 19.91 -7.14 8.61
C VAL A 242 21.17 -7.22 9.45
N ARG A 243 22.07 -6.26 9.26
CA ARG A 243 23.26 -6.15 10.09
C ARG A 243 22.90 -5.43 11.40
N ALA A 244 23.03 -6.15 12.51
CA ALA A 244 22.77 -5.64 13.85
C ALA A 244 24.07 -5.72 14.68
N GLY A 245 24.85 -4.63 14.65
CA GLY A 245 26.18 -4.62 15.25
C GLY A 245 27.13 -5.57 14.53
N ALA A 246 27.63 -6.58 15.24
CA ALA A 246 28.55 -7.59 14.72
C ALA A 246 27.85 -8.75 13.99
N GLU A 247 26.53 -8.87 14.14
CA GLU A 247 25.78 -10.01 13.63
C GLU A 247 24.96 -9.67 12.39
N VAL A 248 24.70 -10.68 11.56
CA VAL A 248 23.75 -10.59 10.46
C VAL A 248 22.57 -11.49 10.79
N LEU A 249 21.47 -10.84 11.19
CA LEU A 249 20.19 -11.49 11.45
C LEU A 249 19.51 -11.84 10.14
N LEU A 250 18.74 -12.92 10.15
CA LEU A 250 17.98 -13.39 9.01
C LEU A 250 16.49 -13.44 9.34
N PHE A 251 15.67 -13.07 8.36
CA PHE A 251 14.22 -13.05 8.46
C PHE A 251 13.59 -13.76 7.25
N ASP A 252 12.63 -14.64 7.49
CA ASP A 252 11.93 -15.40 6.45
C ASP A 252 10.67 -14.63 6.01
N PRO A 253 10.68 -13.97 4.83
CA PRO A 253 9.53 -13.22 4.34
C PRO A 253 8.33 -14.11 3.99
N THR A 254 8.51 -15.41 3.79
CA THR A 254 7.39 -16.31 3.50
C THR A 254 6.69 -16.69 4.80
N ALA A 255 7.43 -17.24 5.75
CA ALA A 255 6.86 -17.69 7.03
C ALA A 255 6.61 -16.55 8.02
N GLY A 256 7.19 -15.37 7.80
CA GLY A 256 7.03 -14.20 8.66
C GLY A 256 7.68 -14.33 10.04
N ARG A 257 8.83 -15.03 10.12
CA ARG A 257 9.55 -15.30 11.36
C ARG A 257 11.05 -15.06 11.21
N THR A 258 11.70 -14.70 12.32
CA THR A 258 13.16 -14.59 12.44
C THR A 258 13.77 -15.99 12.43
N PHE A 259 14.87 -16.20 11.72
CA PHE A 259 15.60 -17.47 11.75
C PHE A 259 16.19 -17.76 13.16
N PRO A 260 16.46 -19.04 13.48
CA PRO A 260 16.94 -19.43 14.82
C PRO A 260 18.42 -19.09 15.06
N ALA A 261 19.14 -18.65 14.04
CA ALA A 261 20.56 -18.36 14.07
C ALA A 261 20.94 -17.25 13.07
N THR A 262 22.12 -16.66 13.27
CA THR A 262 22.69 -15.65 12.37
C THR A 262 23.17 -16.29 11.06
N LEU A 263 23.39 -15.47 10.03
CA LEU A 263 23.90 -15.96 8.74
C LEU A 263 25.22 -16.73 8.89
N ALA A 264 26.15 -16.25 9.73
CA ALA A 264 27.42 -16.91 9.96
C ALA A 264 27.24 -18.29 10.60
N GLN A 265 26.37 -18.39 11.60
CA GLN A 265 26.04 -19.65 12.27
C GLN A 265 25.38 -20.65 11.32
N LEU A 266 24.44 -20.19 10.48
CA LEU A 266 23.78 -21.04 9.49
C LEU A 266 24.72 -21.51 8.38
N LYS A 267 25.66 -20.67 7.93
CA LYS A 267 26.68 -21.09 6.94
C LYS A 267 27.63 -22.14 7.53
N ALA A 268 27.99 -21.99 8.81
CA ALA A 268 28.83 -22.97 9.52
C ALA A 268 28.08 -24.28 9.80
N ASN A 269 26.80 -24.20 10.18
CA ASN A 269 25.97 -25.35 10.52
C ASN A 269 24.52 -25.19 10.02
N PRO A 270 24.22 -25.58 8.76
CA PRO A 270 22.86 -25.51 8.22
C PRO A 270 21.84 -26.39 8.94
N ASP A 271 22.27 -27.40 9.71
CA ASP A 271 21.37 -28.29 10.44
C ASP A 271 20.56 -27.56 11.52
N LEU A 272 20.98 -26.36 11.91
CA LEU A 272 20.18 -25.46 12.75
C LEU A 272 18.82 -25.12 12.13
N LEU A 273 18.62 -25.35 10.82
CA LEU A 273 17.35 -25.18 10.12
C LEU A 273 16.47 -26.43 10.07
N LYS A 274 16.93 -27.60 10.56
CA LYS A 274 16.12 -28.83 10.54
C LYS A 274 14.72 -28.65 11.14
N PRO A 275 14.56 -28.04 12.35
CA PRO A 275 13.22 -27.79 12.90
C PRO A 275 12.35 -26.88 12.02
N TRP A 276 12.98 -26.02 11.21
CA TRP A 276 12.32 -25.12 10.28
C TRP A 276 11.83 -25.86 9.03
N ALA A 277 12.71 -26.67 8.43
CA ALA A 277 12.46 -27.40 7.20
C ALA A 277 11.49 -28.57 7.41
N GLU A 278 11.51 -29.19 8.58
CA GLU A 278 10.69 -30.36 8.92
C GLU A 278 9.35 -30.01 9.58
N ALA A 279 9.08 -28.72 9.83
CA ALA A 279 7.78 -28.29 10.35
C ALA A 279 6.66 -28.66 9.37
N LYS A 280 5.53 -29.17 9.90
CA LYS A 280 4.40 -29.69 9.10
C LYS A 280 3.83 -28.66 8.11
N ASP A 281 3.90 -27.38 8.47
CA ASP A 281 3.44 -26.22 7.72
C ASP A 281 4.56 -25.49 6.97
N SER A 282 5.77 -26.08 6.91
CA SER A 282 6.92 -25.42 6.32
C SER A 282 6.76 -25.26 4.81
N THR A 283 6.86 -24.03 4.35
CA THR A 283 7.03 -23.68 2.93
C THR A 283 8.50 -23.59 2.53
N TRP A 284 9.41 -23.85 3.46
CA TRP A 284 10.85 -23.75 3.27
C TRP A 284 11.39 -24.91 2.43
N LYS A 285 11.94 -24.59 1.26
CA LYS A 285 12.49 -25.58 0.31
C LYS A 285 13.95 -25.32 -0.05
N VAL A 286 14.66 -24.50 0.73
CA VAL A 286 16.05 -24.15 0.44
C VAL A 286 16.98 -25.28 0.92
N PRO A 287 17.79 -25.87 0.03
CA PRO A 287 18.69 -26.96 0.41
C PRO A 287 19.89 -26.44 1.21
N ALA A 288 20.47 -27.29 2.07
CA ALA A 288 21.52 -26.92 3.01
C ALA A 288 22.79 -26.36 2.33
N ASP A 289 23.13 -26.91 1.17
CA ASP A 289 24.20 -26.46 0.28
C ASP A 289 23.97 -25.04 -0.25
N ALA A 290 22.74 -24.67 -0.59
CA ALA A 290 22.41 -23.28 -0.94
C ALA A 290 22.54 -22.32 0.26
N VAL A 291 22.26 -22.79 1.49
CA VAL A 291 22.48 -22.01 2.71
C VAL A 291 23.97 -21.79 2.97
N LYS A 292 24.82 -22.81 2.78
CA LYS A 292 26.28 -22.67 2.90
C LYS A 292 26.85 -21.67 1.89
N GLN A 293 26.27 -21.61 0.69
CA GLN A 293 26.67 -20.72 -0.39
C GLN A 293 25.92 -19.38 -0.40
N ALA A 294 25.15 -19.08 0.65
CA ALA A 294 24.32 -17.89 0.72
C ALA A 294 25.14 -16.61 0.54
N ILE A 295 24.64 -15.72 -0.30
CA ILE A 295 25.16 -14.39 -0.60
C ILE A 295 24.16 -13.35 -0.12
N VAL A 296 24.67 -12.24 0.44
CA VAL A 296 23.85 -11.05 0.72
C VAL A 296 23.83 -10.16 -0.52
N TYR A 297 22.63 -9.81 -0.96
CA TYR A 297 22.34 -8.95 -2.10
C TYR A 297 21.75 -7.63 -1.63
N LEU A 298 22.55 -6.57 -1.68
CA LEU A 298 22.10 -5.21 -1.41
C LEU A 298 21.28 -4.68 -2.60
N THR A 299 20.28 -3.87 -2.32
CA THR A 299 19.44 -3.26 -3.35
C THR A 299 18.84 -1.97 -2.80
N ALA A 300 18.60 -1.00 -3.67
CA ALA A 300 17.95 0.26 -3.33
C ALA A 300 17.15 0.77 -4.53
N PRO A 301 16.07 1.55 -4.32
CA PRO A 301 15.43 2.32 -5.39
C PRO A 301 16.46 3.21 -6.10
N LEU A 302 16.40 3.31 -7.44
CA LEU A 302 17.36 4.11 -8.19
C LEU A 302 17.50 5.57 -7.71
N PRO A 303 16.41 6.30 -7.40
CA PRO A 303 16.53 7.67 -6.86
C PRO A 303 17.39 7.76 -5.59
N ALA A 304 17.38 6.72 -4.74
CA ALA A 304 18.16 6.68 -3.50
C ALA A 304 19.69 6.75 -3.72
N LEU A 305 20.14 6.39 -4.92
CA LEU A 305 21.55 6.40 -5.31
C LEU A 305 22.01 7.77 -5.84
N ALA A 306 21.08 8.70 -6.07
CA ALA A 306 21.39 9.99 -6.64
C ALA A 306 21.99 10.95 -5.58
N PRO A 307 23.05 11.72 -5.90
CA PRO A 307 23.63 12.68 -4.96
C PRO A 307 22.62 13.71 -4.44
N ARG A 308 21.65 14.09 -5.29
CA ARG A 308 20.57 15.01 -4.91
C ARG A 308 19.68 14.49 -3.78
N MET A 309 19.49 13.17 -3.65
CA MET A 309 18.74 12.62 -2.50
C MET A 309 19.55 12.71 -1.21
N ALA A 310 20.88 12.59 -1.26
CA ALA A 310 21.74 12.76 -0.10
C ALA A 310 21.73 14.21 0.39
N THR A 311 21.85 15.18 -0.53
CA THR A 311 21.71 16.60 -0.20
C THR A 311 20.32 16.91 0.34
N LEU A 312 19.25 16.39 -0.28
CA LEU A 312 17.89 16.60 0.22
C LEU A 312 17.72 16.04 1.64
N GLU A 313 18.17 14.80 1.88
CA GLU A 313 18.13 14.19 3.21
C GLU A 313 18.84 15.09 4.23
N GLU A 314 20.09 15.43 4.00
CA GLU A 314 20.89 16.27 4.91
C GLU A 314 20.17 17.58 5.26
N ARG A 315 19.62 18.26 4.25
CA ARG A 315 18.96 19.57 4.39
C ARG A 315 17.62 19.52 5.11
N VAL A 316 16.90 18.41 5.05
CA VAL A 316 15.54 18.30 5.61
C VAL A 316 15.44 17.36 6.81
N LYS A 317 16.55 16.70 7.20
CA LYS A 317 16.57 15.67 8.25
C LYS A 317 16.09 16.17 9.61
N ALA A 318 16.40 17.41 9.97
CA ALA A 318 16.02 17.98 11.26
C ALA A 318 14.50 18.07 11.43
N ASP A 319 13.78 18.54 10.39
CA ASP A 319 12.33 18.70 10.43
C ASP A 319 11.59 17.39 10.15
N THR A 320 12.13 16.59 9.23
CA THR A 320 11.40 15.44 8.70
C THR A 320 11.83 14.13 9.32
N GLY A 321 13.11 13.95 9.66
CA GLY A 321 13.70 12.68 10.11
C GLY A 321 13.60 11.54 9.09
N VAL A 322 13.44 11.85 7.80
CA VAL A 322 13.36 10.85 6.72
C VAL A 322 14.75 10.42 6.26
N HIS A 323 14.90 9.16 5.85
CA HIS A 323 16.09 8.66 5.16
C HIS A 323 15.81 8.50 3.66
N LEU A 324 16.55 9.20 2.80
CA LEU A 324 16.35 9.23 1.35
C LEU A 324 17.51 8.61 0.58
N ALA A 325 18.75 8.75 1.06
CA ALA A 325 19.92 8.30 0.32
C ALA A 325 20.43 6.95 0.81
N VAL A 326 20.99 6.16 -0.11
CA VAL A 326 21.64 4.89 0.20
C VAL A 326 23.01 4.82 -0.47
N ASP A 327 24.07 4.81 0.35
CA ASP A 327 25.42 4.53 -0.11
C ASP A 327 25.67 3.01 -0.09
N LEU A 328 25.36 2.35 -1.22
CA LEU A 328 25.52 0.90 -1.37
C LEU A 328 26.99 0.44 -1.19
N LYS A 329 27.98 1.27 -1.52
CA LYS A 329 29.40 0.95 -1.35
C LYS A 329 29.71 0.88 0.15
N ALA A 330 29.32 1.90 0.90
CA ALA A 330 29.52 1.92 2.35
C ALA A 330 28.73 0.82 3.06
N VAL A 331 27.49 0.53 2.65
CA VAL A 331 26.71 -0.60 3.20
C VAL A 331 27.42 -1.93 2.93
N ARG A 332 27.88 -2.17 1.70
CA ARG A 332 28.65 -3.38 1.33
C ARG A 332 29.89 -3.53 2.20
N ASP A 333 30.66 -2.46 2.35
CA ASP A 333 31.90 -2.48 3.11
C ASP A 333 31.63 -2.74 4.61
N ARG A 334 30.52 -2.23 5.15
CA ARG A 334 30.07 -2.55 6.53
C ARG A 334 29.66 -4.01 6.69
N PHE A 335 28.96 -4.61 5.74
CA PHE A 335 28.67 -6.05 5.76
C PHE A 335 29.94 -6.91 5.65
N ALA A 336 30.93 -6.47 4.88
CA ALA A 336 32.19 -7.18 4.67
C ALA A 336 33.20 -7.02 5.83
N ALA A 337 32.99 -6.04 6.72
CA ALA A 337 33.93 -5.73 7.80
C ALA A 337 34.18 -6.90 8.75
N ALA A 338 35.46 -7.14 9.05
CA ALA A 338 35.97 -8.20 9.92
C ALA A 338 35.88 -7.84 11.43
N PRO A 339 36.29 -8.73 12.36
CA PRO A 339 36.26 -8.44 13.80
C PRO A 339 37.04 -7.16 14.17
N PRO A 340 36.61 -6.37 15.16
CA PRO A 340 35.52 -6.62 16.12
C PRO A 340 34.11 -6.34 15.56
N ALA A 341 34.00 -5.93 14.30
CA ALA A 341 32.73 -5.52 13.67
C ALA A 341 31.86 -6.70 13.19
N GLY A 342 32.23 -7.94 13.53
CA GLY A 342 31.55 -9.18 13.15
C GLY A 342 32.45 -10.19 12.44
N PRO A 343 31.97 -11.41 12.15
CA PRO A 343 32.71 -12.38 11.34
C PRO A 343 32.87 -11.95 9.88
N GLY A 344 32.22 -10.85 9.46
CA GLY A 344 32.14 -10.38 8.09
C GLY A 344 31.30 -11.30 7.19
N VAL A 345 30.71 -10.73 6.14
CA VAL A 345 30.15 -11.49 5.02
C VAL A 345 31.07 -11.25 3.82
N PRO A 346 31.91 -12.22 3.42
CA PRO A 346 32.91 -11.98 2.38
C PRO A 346 32.29 -11.74 1.01
N ASP A 347 31.14 -12.33 0.73
CA ASP A 347 30.45 -12.26 -0.56
C ASP A 347 29.17 -11.41 -0.44
N VAL A 348 29.32 -10.09 -0.57
CA VAL A 348 28.20 -9.15 -0.64
C VAL A 348 28.12 -8.58 -2.06
N LYS A 349 26.98 -8.75 -2.71
CA LYS A 349 26.71 -8.31 -4.08
C LYS A 349 25.61 -7.26 -4.09
N VAL A 350 25.47 -6.56 -5.21
CA VAL A 350 24.30 -5.70 -5.48
C VAL A 350 23.35 -6.43 -6.42
N TRP A 351 22.06 -6.40 -6.10
CA TRP A 351 20.99 -6.87 -6.97
C TRP A 351 20.32 -5.70 -7.66
N ASN A 352 20.54 -5.61 -8.96
CA ASN A 352 19.88 -4.69 -9.87
C ASN A 352 19.83 -5.37 -11.24
N PRO A 353 18.87 -6.28 -11.48
CA PRO A 353 18.78 -7.01 -12.74
C PRO A 353 18.53 -5.99 -13.87
N PRO A 354 19.41 -5.89 -14.87
CA PRO A 354 19.33 -4.86 -15.90
C PRO A 354 18.02 -4.95 -16.70
N GLY A 355 17.33 -3.82 -16.88
CA GLY A 355 16.12 -3.74 -17.70
C GLY A 355 14.86 -4.38 -17.11
N GLU A 356 14.93 -5.01 -15.94
CA GLU A 356 13.73 -5.59 -15.30
C GLU A 356 12.94 -4.50 -14.56
N GLY A 357 11.92 -3.97 -15.24
CA GLY A 357 11.01 -2.94 -14.70
C GLY A 357 10.39 -3.28 -13.33
N PRO A 358 9.83 -4.50 -13.11
CA PRO A 358 9.19 -4.83 -11.84
C PRO A 358 10.16 -5.20 -10.71
N ALA A 359 11.48 -5.14 -10.93
CA ALA A 359 12.47 -5.36 -9.88
C ALA A 359 12.56 -4.15 -8.94
N TYR A 360 12.93 -4.39 -7.67
CA TYR A 360 12.86 -3.37 -6.62
C TYR A 360 13.52 -2.02 -6.97
N PRO A 361 14.71 -1.96 -7.63
CA PRO A 361 15.30 -0.68 -8.00
C PRO A 361 14.45 0.19 -8.93
N ARG A 362 13.60 -0.41 -9.77
CA ARG A 362 12.83 0.26 -10.84
C ARG A 362 11.31 0.21 -10.67
N VAL A 363 10.80 -0.63 -9.78
CA VAL A 363 9.37 -0.94 -9.70
C VAL A 363 8.51 0.32 -9.55
N LEU A 364 8.95 1.34 -8.80
CA LEU A 364 8.22 2.60 -8.66
C LEU A 364 8.06 3.36 -9.98
N ALA A 365 9.16 3.55 -10.72
CA ALA A 365 9.14 4.21 -12.01
C ALA A 365 8.37 3.37 -13.05
N TRP A 366 8.50 2.04 -13.03
CA TRP A 366 7.76 1.15 -13.93
C TRP A 366 6.25 1.12 -13.67
N PHE A 367 5.85 1.22 -12.40
CA PHE A 367 4.46 1.12 -11.95
C PHE A 367 3.64 2.38 -12.22
N LEU A 368 4.26 3.56 -12.12
CA LEU A 368 3.55 4.84 -12.23
C LEU A 368 3.38 5.32 -13.69
N PRO A 369 2.27 5.99 -14.00
CA PRO A 369 2.12 6.76 -15.23
C PRO A 369 3.17 7.87 -15.35
N THR A 370 3.42 8.34 -16.57
CA THR A 370 4.36 9.45 -16.83
C THR A 370 3.99 10.73 -16.10
N ASP A 371 2.70 11.05 -16.00
CA ASP A 371 2.20 12.25 -15.29
C ASP A 371 2.44 12.18 -13.77
N ASP A 372 2.70 10.98 -13.27
CA ASP A 372 3.05 10.71 -11.88
C ASP A 372 4.54 10.46 -11.65
N GLY A 373 5.37 10.72 -12.67
CA GLY A 373 6.82 10.58 -12.59
C GLY A 373 7.33 9.17 -12.87
N GLY A 374 6.49 8.29 -13.42
CA GLY A 374 6.90 6.96 -13.87
C GLY A 374 7.15 6.87 -15.38
N THR A 375 7.08 5.64 -15.87
CA THR A 375 7.45 5.23 -17.25
C THR A 375 6.33 4.43 -17.92
N ASP A 376 5.18 4.26 -17.25
CA ASP A 376 4.03 3.57 -17.83
C ASP A 376 3.32 4.45 -18.87
N THR A 377 3.55 4.13 -20.14
CA THR A 377 2.98 4.83 -21.31
C THR A 377 1.72 4.18 -21.86
N ARG A 378 1.20 3.12 -21.22
CA ARG A 378 -0.04 2.47 -21.67
C ARG A 378 -1.25 3.41 -21.58
N PRO A 379 -2.31 3.14 -22.36
CA PRO A 379 -3.58 3.84 -22.22
C PRO A 379 -4.11 3.76 -20.77
N PRO A 380 -4.83 4.79 -20.27
CA PRO A 380 -5.25 4.87 -18.86
C PRO A 380 -5.92 3.60 -18.30
N GLN A 381 -6.71 2.88 -19.09
CA GLN A 381 -7.41 1.67 -18.66
C GLN A 381 -6.48 0.44 -18.53
N GLN A 382 -5.28 0.50 -19.12
CA GLN A 382 -4.29 -0.56 -19.14
C GLN A 382 -3.05 -0.23 -18.30
N GLN A 383 -2.99 0.97 -17.71
CA GLN A 383 -1.90 1.36 -16.81
C GLN A 383 -1.85 0.42 -15.60
N ILE A 384 -0.65 0.05 -15.16
CA ILE A 384 -0.48 -0.83 -13.98
C ILE A 384 -1.14 -0.21 -12.77
N LEU A 385 -0.98 1.10 -12.54
CA LEU A 385 -1.60 1.77 -11.40
C LEU A 385 -3.13 1.58 -11.41
N GLN A 386 -3.78 1.62 -12.57
CA GLN A 386 -5.23 1.39 -12.67
C GLN A 386 -5.58 -0.08 -12.42
N LEU A 387 -4.81 -1.02 -12.96
CA LEU A 387 -4.97 -2.45 -12.68
C LEU A 387 -4.79 -2.75 -11.18
N TYR A 388 -3.83 -2.10 -10.54
CA TYR A 388 -3.60 -2.17 -9.10
C TYR A 388 -4.80 -1.62 -8.31
N LYS A 389 -5.30 -0.42 -8.64
CA LYS A 389 -6.49 0.14 -7.99
C LYS A 389 -7.68 -0.82 -8.07
N ASN A 390 -7.90 -1.38 -9.26
CA ASN A 390 -8.93 -2.39 -9.48
C ASN A 390 -8.68 -3.67 -8.66
N SER A 391 -7.43 -4.10 -8.49
CA SER A 391 -7.08 -5.30 -7.71
C SER A 391 -7.31 -5.16 -6.20
N ARG A 392 -7.41 -3.92 -5.68
CA ARG A 392 -7.76 -3.65 -4.27
C ARG A 392 -9.26 -3.73 -4.02
N LEU A 393 -10.06 -3.63 -5.09
CA LEU A 393 -11.48 -3.81 -4.99
C LEU A 393 -11.77 -5.31 -5.01
N PRO A 394 -12.73 -5.79 -4.22
CA PRO A 394 -13.17 -7.17 -4.22
C PRO A 394 -14.03 -7.44 -5.46
N ILE A 395 -13.46 -7.25 -6.65
CA ILE A 395 -14.18 -7.26 -7.93
C ILE A 395 -14.85 -8.62 -8.14
N ARG A 396 -14.22 -9.72 -7.72
CA ARG A 396 -14.84 -11.05 -7.83
C ARG A 396 -16.13 -11.08 -7.04
N GLU A 397 -16.11 -10.65 -5.78
CA GLU A 397 -17.26 -10.64 -4.88
C GLU A 397 -18.31 -9.62 -5.35
N LEU A 398 -17.89 -8.49 -5.91
CA LEU A 398 -18.77 -7.48 -6.50
C LEU A 398 -19.44 -8.00 -7.80
N ILE A 399 -18.71 -8.76 -8.63
CA ILE A 399 -19.23 -9.37 -9.86
C ILE A 399 -20.12 -10.57 -9.54
N GLN A 400 -19.70 -11.47 -8.65
CA GLN A 400 -20.52 -12.56 -8.13
C GLN A 400 -21.73 -12.03 -7.35
N GLY A 401 -21.63 -10.83 -6.80
CA GLY A 401 -22.76 -10.06 -6.27
C GLY A 401 -23.88 -9.83 -7.29
N ARG A 402 -23.66 -10.07 -8.59
CA ARG A 402 -24.73 -10.15 -9.59
C ARG A 402 -25.76 -11.23 -9.26
N ASP A 403 -25.33 -12.34 -8.68
CA ASP A 403 -26.22 -13.41 -8.23
C ASP A 403 -27.04 -12.99 -6.99
N LEU A 404 -26.64 -11.90 -6.33
CA LEU A 404 -27.38 -11.28 -5.23
C LEU A 404 -28.37 -10.22 -5.71
N LEU A 405 -28.31 -9.81 -6.98
CA LEU A 405 -29.29 -8.88 -7.55
C LEU A 405 -30.60 -9.61 -7.86
N PRO A 406 -31.75 -8.91 -7.82
CA PRO A 406 -33.03 -9.49 -8.20
C PRO A 406 -32.98 -10.07 -9.62
N PRO A 407 -33.54 -11.27 -9.85
CA PRO A 407 -33.67 -11.80 -11.20
C PRO A 407 -34.57 -10.89 -12.06
N GLY A 408 -34.42 -10.98 -13.38
CA GLY A 408 -35.28 -10.25 -14.32
C GLY A 408 -34.83 -8.84 -14.70
N ILE A 409 -33.69 -8.35 -14.19
CA ILE A 409 -33.07 -7.12 -14.71
C ILE A 409 -32.61 -7.34 -16.16
N MET A 410 -33.24 -6.65 -17.12
CA MET A 410 -33.00 -6.86 -18.55
C MET A 410 -31.90 -5.98 -19.13
N TYR A 411 -31.65 -4.81 -18.53
CA TYR A 411 -30.73 -3.81 -19.07
C TYR A 411 -29.42 -3.76 -18.28
N PRO A 412 -28.25 -3.99 -18.91
CA PRO A 412 -26.95 -3.97 -18.23
C PRO A 412 -26.65 -2.65 -17.49
N GLY A 413 -27.15 -1.53 -17.99
CA GLY A 413 -26.97 -0.22 -17.35
C GLY A 413 -27.58 -0.11 -15.94
N ILE A 414 -28.57 -0.94 -15.60
CA ILE A 414 -29.11 -1.03 -14.23
C ILE A 414 -28.09 -1.73 -13.33
N THR A 415 -27.67 -2.94 -13.74
CA THR A 415 -26.68 -3.75 -13.02
C THR A 415 -25.36 -3.01 -12.84
N ASP A 416 -24.86 -2.35 -13.89
CA ASP A 416 -23.62 -1.60 -13.85
C ASP A 416 -23.71 -0.42 -12.86
N ARG A 417 -24.86 0.29 -12.79
CA ARG A 417 -25.05 1.38 -11.83
C ARG A 417 -25.04 0.88 -10.38
N LEU A 418 -25.67 -0.27 -10.09
CA LEU A 418 -25.65 -0.89 -8.76
C LEU A 418 -24.24 -1.36 -8.38
N ILE A 419 -23.55 -2.07 -9.28
CA ILE A 419 -22.19 -2.58 -9.03
C ILE A 419 -21.20 -1.43 -8.87
N ASN A 420 -21.29 -0.38 -9.70
CA ASN A 420 -20.43 0.79 -9.58
C ASN A 420 -20.71 1.55 -8.28
N GLY A 421 -21.98 1.68 -7.86
CA GLY A 421 -22.34 2.26 -6.58
C GLY A 421 -21.76 1.47 -5.40
N ALA A 422 -21.84 0.14 -5.47
CA ALA A 422 -21.23 -0.78 -4.51
C ALA A 422 -19.70 -0.64 -4.46
N GLY A 423 -19.04 -0.69 -5.62
CA GLY A 423 -17.59 -0.56 -5.74
C GLY A 423 -17.08 0.79 -5.23
N TYR A 424 -17.74 1.88 -5.62
CA TYR A 424 -17.40 3.23 -5.17
C TYR A 424 -17.58 3.39 -3.66
N GLY A 425 -18.71 2.92 -3.11
CA GLY A 425 -18.95 2.97 -1.66
C GLY A 425 -17.89 2.20 -0.86
N TYR A 426 -17.49 1.03 -1.36
CA TYR A 426 -16.40 0.25 -0.77
C TYR A 426 -15.05 0.95 -0.89
N GLU A 427 -14.74 1.50 -2.07
CA GLU A 427 -13.50 2.24 -2.32
C GLU A 427 -13.35 3.42 -1.35
N GLN A 428 -14.40 4.23 -1.20
CA GLN A 428 -14.42 5.37 -0.27
C GLN A 428 -14.29 4.94 1.19
N ALA A 429 -14.82 3.76 1.56
CA ALA A 429 -14.77 3.27 2.93
C ALA A 429 -13.38 2.72 3.31
N PHE A 430 -12.68 2.03 2.39
CA PHE A 430 -11.52 1.21 2.74
C PHE A 430 -10.26 1.44 1.91
N VAL A 431 -10.37 2.04 0.72
CA VAL A 431 -9.29 2.09 -0.28
C VAL A 431 -8.77 3.51 -0.47
N ALA A 432 -9.68 4.49 -0.48
CA ALA A 432 -9.39 5.89 -0.70
C ALA A 432 -8.47 6.46 0.42
N PRO A 433 -7.41 7.21 0.06
CA PRO A 433 -6.51 7.79 1.05
C PRO A 433 -7.14 8.98 1.78
N PRO A 434 -6.85 9.17 3.09
CA PRO A 434 -6.17 8.22 3.96
C PRO A 434 -7.10 7.06 4.35
N SER A 435 -6.75 5.85 3.91
CA SER A 435 -7.55 4.65 4.21
C SER A 435 -7.41 4.23 5.68
N PRO A 436 -8.35 3.45 6.24
CA PRO A 436 -8.20 2.94 7.60
C PRO A 436 -6.89 2.14 7.79
N LEU A 437 -6.51 1.32 6.80
CA LEU A 437 -5.24 0.59 6.82
C LEU A 437 -4.02 1.53 6.86
N GLU A 438 -4.05 2.59 6.06
CA GLU A 438 -3.01 3.62 6.08
C GLU A 438 -2.89 4.34 7.43
N ARG A 439 -4.00 4.57 8.12
CA ARG A 439 -4.01 5.15 9.47
C ARG A 439 -3.38 4.19 10.48
N ILE A 440 -3.71 2.90 10.40
CA ILE A 440 -3.09 1.85 11.22
C ILE A 440 -1.58 1.82 11.00
N GLN A 441 -1.15 1.83 9.73
CA GLN A 441 0.26 1.77 9.36
C GLN A 441 1.05 2.98 9.85
N ARG A 442 0.44 4.18 9.89
CA ARG A 442 1.03 5.40 10.47
C ARG A 442 0.87 5.52 11.99
N GLY A 443 0.35 4.48 12.66
CA GLY A 443 0.20 4.45 14.12
C GLY A 443 -0.94 5.31 14.67
N GLN A 444 -1.86 5.76 13.82
CA GLN A 444 -3.08 6.53 14.17
C GLN A 444 -4.21 5.56 14.62
N LEU A 445 -3.88 4.70 15.58
CA LEU A 445 -4.70 3.53 15.93
C LEU A 445 -6.06 3.89 16.51
N GLN A 446 -6.15 4.96 17.31
CA GLN A 446 -7.41 5.40 17.92
C GLN A 446 -8.37 5.96 16.87
N ASP A 447 -7.87 6.80 15.96
CA ASP A 447 -8.67 7.33 14.84
C ASP A 447 -9.13 6.22 13.90
N ALA A 448 -8.24 5.26 13.61
CA ALA A 448 -8.59 4.10 12.80
C ALA A 448 -9.66 3.25 13.48
N ALA A 449 -9.51 2.93 14.77
CA ALA A 449 -10.46 2.13 15.52
C ALA A 449 -11.85 2.79 15.56
N LYS A 450 -11.92 4.09 15.87
CA LYS A 450 -13.18 4.84 15.85
C LYS A 450 -13.85 4.78 14.48
N LEU A 451 -13.12 5.10 13.42
CA LEU A 451 -13.62 5.04 12.05
C LEU A 451 -14.15 3.65 11.71
N LEU A 452 -13.43 2.60 12.10
CA LEU A 452 -13.79 1.21 11.77
C LEU A 452 -15.01 0.72 12.55
N THR A 453 -15.17 1.11 13.83
CA THR A 453 -16.41 0.88 14.58
C THR A 453 -17.59 1.57 13.90
N ASP A 454 -17.46 2.85 13.52
CA ASP A 454 -18.53 3.58 12.82
C ASP A 454 -18.90 2.90 11.48
N ARG A 455 -17.91 2.32 10.78
CA ARG A 455 -18.14 1.52 9.55
C ARG A 455 -18.81 0.19 9.83
N GLN A 456 -18.40 -0.55 10.86
CA GLN A 456 -19.07 -1.79 11.28
C GLN A 456 -20.54 -1.53 11.58
N ASP A 457 -20.85 -0.50 12.37
CA ASP A 457 -22.23 -0.11 12.69
C ASP A 457 -23.01 0.29 11.44
N GLY A 458 -22.39 1.04 10.53
CA GLY A 458 -22.98 1.43 9.25
C GLY A 458 -23.34 0.21 8.39
N TYR A 459 -22.43 -0.74 8.24
CA TYR A 459 -22.67 -1.97 7.47
C TYR A 459 -23.64 -2.92 8.19
N GLY A 460 -23.64 -2.97 9.52
CA GLY A 460 -24.63 -3.71 10.31
C GLY A 460 -26.05 -3.18 10.07
N ARG A 461 -26.25 -1.86 10.13
CA ARG A 461 -27.53 -1.24 9.76
C ARG A 461 -27.92 -1.52 8.31
N ALA A 462 -26.95 -1.50 7.39
CA ALA A 462 -27.19 -1.81 5.99
C ALA A 462 -27.65 -3.28 5.79
N GLN A 463 -27.13 -4.22 6.57
CA GLN A 463 -27.62 -5.61 6.57
C GLN A 463 -29.07 -5.71 7.07
N GLU A 464 -29.45 -4.95 8.10
CA GLU A 464 -30.86 -4.90 8.55
C GLU A 464 -31.78 -4.25 7.50
N GLN A 465 -31.32 -3.20 6.81
CA GLN A 465 -32.07 -2.60 5.70
C GLN A 465 -32.34 -3.61 4.58
N VAL A 466 -31.37 -4.46 4.23
CA VAL A 466 -31.55 -5.52 3.23
C VAL A 466 -32.67 -6.48 3.63
N LYS A 467 -32.80 -6.81 4.93
CA LYS A 467 -33.87 -7.68 5.43
C LYS A 467 -35.26 -7.05 5.35
N ASN A 468 -35.34 -5.72 5.40
CA ASN A 468 -36.60 -4.98 5.36
C ASN A 468 -37.17 -4.80 3.94
N VAL A 469 -36.40 -5.13 2.89
CA VAL A 469 -36.88 -5.06 1.51
C VAL A 469 -37.54 -6.38 1.14
N THR A 470 -38.87 -6.34 0.93
CA THR A 470 -39.66 -7.53 0.61
C THR A 470 -39.49 -7.98 -0.84
N ALA A 471 -39.88 -9.21 -1.15
CA ALA A 471 -39.81 -9.75 -2.51
C ALA A 471 -40.70 -8.96 -3.48
N GLU A 472 -41.87 -8.54 -3.02
CA GLU A 472 -42.85 -7.77 -3.79
C GLU A 472 -42.27 -6.39 -4.17
N LEU A 473 -41.64 -5.70 -3.22
CA LEU A 473 -41.02 -4.41 -3.48
C LEU A 473 -39.86 -4.52 -4.48
N LEU A 474 -39.10 -5.62 -4.44
CA LEU A 474 -38.05 -5.89 -5.44
C LEU A 474 -38.63 -6.15 -6.83
N GLU A 475 -39.70 -6.93 -6.92
CA GLU A 475 -40.34 -7.22 -8.19
C GLU A 475 -40.90 -5.94 -8.83
N GLU A 476 -41.60 -5.10 -8.06
CA GLU A 476 -42.08 -3.80 -8.50
C GLU A 476 -40.93 -2.89 -8.96
N TRP A 477 -39.84 -2.86 -8.18
CA TRP A 477 -38.65 -2.08 -8.54
C TRP A 477 -38.02 -2.55 -9.85
N VAL A 478 -37.84 -3.86 -10.04
CA VAL A 478 -37.26 -4.43 -11.27
C VAL A 478 -38.14 -4.14 -12.48
N LYS A 479 -39.45 -4.30 -12.34
CA LYS A 479 -40.43 -4.01 -13.40
C LYS A 479 -40.32 -2.56 -13.85
N GLU A 480 -40.30 -1.63 -12.90
CA GLU A 480 -40.21 -0.20 -13.19
C GLU A 480 -38.84 0.20 -13.75
N ALA A 481 -37.75 -0.34 -13.19
CA ALA A 481 -36.39 -0.13 -13.71
C ALA A 481 -36.30 -0.55 -15.18
N ASN A 482 -36.81 -1.75 -15.50
CA ASN A 482 -36.86 -2.25 -16.87
C ASN A 482 -37.71 -1.38 -17.79
N ARG A 483 -38.82 -0.83 -17.29
CA ARG A 483 -39.67 0.08 -18.07
C ARG A 483 -38.89 1.34 -18.48
N VAL A 484 -38.32 2.06 -17.52
CA VAL A 484 -37.63 3.33 -17.78
C VAL A 484 -36.35 3.15 -18.60
N TYR A 485 -35.57 2.09 -18.35
CA TYR A 485 -34.39 1.80 -19.17
C TYR A 485 -34.76 1.31 -20.58
N GLY A 486 -35.90 0.64 -20.75
CA GLY A 486 -36.44 0.30 -22.06
C GLY A 486 -36.88 1.51 -22.85
N GLU A 487 -37.48 2.51 -22.20
CA GLU A 487 -37.82 3.79 -22.81
C GLU A 487 -36.56 4.56 -23.25
N LEU A 488 -35.54 4.59 -22.39
CA LEU A 488 -34.24 5.16 -22.77
C LEU A 488 -33.62 4.43 -23.96
N ARG A 489 -33.63 3.10 -23.97
CA ARG A 489 -33.09 2.31 -25.10
C ARG A 489 -33.83 2.58 -26.41
N ARG A 490 -35.16 2.72 -26.37
CA ARG A 490 -35.98 3.08 -27.55
C ARG A 490 -35.72 4.52 -28.02
N ALA A 491 -35.49 5.46 -27.10
CA ALA A 491 -35.14 6.83 -27.46
C ALA A 491 -33.74 6.91 -28.10
N GLU A 492 -32.77 6.14 -27.59
CA GLU A 492 -31.42 6.07 -28.16
C GLU A 492 -31.38 5.32 -29.51
N TYR A 493 -32.27 4.34 -29.71
CA TYR A 493 -32.33 3.50 -30.91
C TYR A 493 -33.79 3.34 -31.38
N PRO A 494 -34.39 4.40 -31.95
CA PRO A 494 -35.78 4.37 -32.40
C PRO A 494 -36.00 3.38 -33.56
N ASP A 495 -34.98 3.16 -34.40
CA ASP A 495 -34.96 2.08 -35.40
C ASP A 495 -34.16 0.88 -34.87
N PRO A 496 -34.75 -0.34 -34.77
CA PRO A 496 -34.05 -1.56 -34.35
C PRO A 496 -32.80 -1.90 -35.19
N ASN A 497 -32.73 -1.44 -36.44
CA ASN A 497 -31.59 -1.66 -37.33
C ASN A 497 -30.48 -0.60 -37.16
N GLN A 498 -30.73 0.42 -36.36
CA GLN A 498 -29.79 1.51 -36.10
C GLN A 498 -28.62 1.01 -35.24
N VAL A 499 -27.39 1.20 -35.74
CA VAL A 499 -26.16 0.77 -35.04
C VAL A 499 -25.60 1.85 -34.12
N ARG A 500 -25.88 3.13 -34.42
CA ARG A 500 -25.35 4.28 -33.66
C ARG A 500 -26.47 4.92 -32.84
N PRO A 501 -26.29 5.20 -31.55
CA PRO A 501 -27.33 5.87 -30.78
C PRO A 501 -27.60 7.27 -31.34
N VAL A 502 -28.84 7.72 -31.20
CA VAL A 502 -29.23 9.13 -31.37
C VAL A 502 -28.38 9.99 -30.41
N PRO A 503 -27.97 11.22 -30.80
CA PRO A 503 -27.17 12.09 -29.94
C PRO A 503 -27.79 12.30 -28.55
N PRO A 504 -26.99 12.35 -27.47
CA PRO A 504 -27.51 12.57 -26.11
C PRO A 504 -28.28 13.88 -25.90
N THR A 505 -28.13 14.84 -26.83
CA THR A 505 -28.82 16.14 -26.83
C THR A 505 -30.20 16.10 -27.47
N ASP A 506 -30.60 14.98 -28.08
CA ASP A 506 -31.94 14.84 -28.65
C ASP A 506 -33.02 14.94 -27.56
N PRO A 507 -34.11 15.72 -27.75
CA PRO A 507 -35.13 15.93 -26.72
C PRO A 507 -35.73 14.63 -26.17
N ALA A 508 -35.92 13.59 -27.00
CA ALA A 508 -36.46 12.31 -26.54
C ALA A 508 -35.47 11.56 -25.65
N VAL A 509 -34.18 11.58 -26.02
CA VAL A 509 -33.10 10.98 -25.20
C VAL A 509 -32.94 11.72 -23.88
N VAL A 510 -32.96 13.06 -23.90
CA VAL A 510 -32.89 13.90 -22.69
C VAL A 510 -34.05 13.60 -21.74
N SER A 511 -35.28 13.54 -22.27
CA SER A 511 -36.48 13.22 -21.46
C SER A 511 -36.41 11.82 -20.86
N ALA A 512 -36.02 10.80 -21.64
CA ALA A 512 -35.90 9.45 -21.13
C ALA A 512 -34.78 9.30 -20.09
N ARG A 513 -33.66 10.02 -20.23
CA ARG A 513 -32.61 10.09 -19.20
C ARG A 513 -33.11 10.72 -17.91
N ALA A 514 -33.89 11.81 -18.00
CA ALA A 514 -34.50 12.43 -16.83
C ALA A 514 -35.45 11.47 -16.09
N ALA A 515 -36.23 10.67 -16.82
CA ALA A 515 -37.09 9.64 -16.22
C ALA A 515 -36.28 8.56 -15.49
N VAL A 516 -35.13 8.13 -16.05
CA VAL A 516 -34.21 7.21 -15.36
C VAL A 516 -33.66 7.84 -14.08
N GLU A 517 -33.20 9.09 -14.11
CA GLU A 517 -32.69 9.76 -12.90
C GLU A 517 -33.77 9.96 -11.83
N GLU A 518 -34.98 10.32 -12.24
CA GLU A 518 -36.13 10.44 -11.34
C GLU A 518 -36.48 9.10 -10.70
N PHE A 519 -36.48 8.01 -11.48
CA PHE A 519 -36.66 6.66 -10.95
C PHE A 519 -35.64 6.33 -9.85
N TRP A 520 -34.34 6.58 -10.10
CA TRP A 520 -33.29 6.34 -9.09
C TRP A 520 -33.46 7.21 -7.85
N ARG A 521 -33.90 8.45 -8.01
CA ARG A 521 -34.15 9.38 -6.91
C ARG A 521 -35.32 8.92 -6.04
N VAL A 522 -36.46 8.57 -6.64
CA VAL A 522 -37.67 8.14 -5.92
C VAL A 522 -37.48 6.77 -5.29
N THR A 523 -36.76 5.87 -5.95
CA THR A 523 -36.50 4.50 -5.45
C THR A 523 -35.17 4.35 -4.72
N ALA A 524 -34.54 5.46 -4.32
CA ALA A 524 -33.23 5.47 -3.66
C ALA A 524 -33.13 4.52 -2.45
N PRO A 525 -34.16 4.33 -1.59
CA PRO A 525 -34.08 3.36 -0.50
C PRO A 525 -33.94 1.90 -0.98
N VAL A 526 -34.70 1.50 -2.00
CA VAL A 526 -34.63 0.13 -2.57
C VAL A 526 -33.29 -0.06 -3.29
N ALA A 527 -32.88 0.91 -4.09
CA ALA A 527 -31.57 0.92 -4.75
C ALA A 527 -30.42 0.81 -3.74
N SER A 528 -30.48 1.56 -2.63
CA SER A 528 -29.48 1.52 -1.56
C SER A 528 -29.45 0.17 -0.87
N ALA A 529 -30.61 -0.45 -0.63
CA ALA A 529 -30.68 -1.80 -0.08
C ALA A 529 -30.09 -2.85 -1.06
N LEU A 530 -30.30 -2.70 -2.37
CA LEU A 530 -29.65 -3.58 -3.36
C LEU A 530 -28.13 -3.42 -3.38
N VAL A 531 -27.62 -2.19 -3.30
CA VAL A 531 -26.18 -1.92 -3.15
C VAL A 531 -25.63 -2.48 -1.83
N ALA A 532 -26.38 -2.33 -0.74
CA ALA A 532 -26.03 -2.90 0.55
C ALA A 532 -26.03 -4.44 0.52
N ARG A 533 -26.93 -5.07 -0.23
CA ARG A 533 -26.95 -6.54 -0.39
C ARG A 533 -25.65 -7.06 -0.99
N ILE A 534 -25.04 -6.30 -1.91
CA ILE A 534 -23.74 -6.62 -2.50
C ILE A 534 -22.60 -6.42 -1.49
N THR A 535 -22.60 -5.29 -0.79
CA THR A 535 -21.40 -4.81 -0.07
C THR A 535 -21.43 -5.00 1.44
N ALA A 536 -22.58 -5.09 2.08
CA ALA A 536 -22.67 -4.93 3.53
C ALA A 536 -22.02 -6.08 4.31
N ARG A 537 -22.11 -7.31 3.82
CA ARG A 537 -21.39 -8.45 4.44
C ARG A 537 -19.89 -8.30 4.31
N LEU A 538 -19.43 -7.89 3.13
CA LEU A 538 -18.02 -7.74 2.83
C LEU A 538 -17.39 -6.54 3.54
N GLY A 539 -18.06 -5.39 3.52
CA GLY A 539 -17.64 -4.19 4.22
C GLY A 539 -17.64 -4.39 5.73
N PHE A 540 -18.61 -5.12 6.29
CA PHE A 540 -18.59 -5.48 7.70
C PHE A 540 -17.38 -6.36 8.06
N ALA A 541 -17.06 -7.36 7.23
CA ALA A 541 -15.89 -8.20 7.45
C ALA A 541 -14.56 -7.44 7.28
N GLU A 542 -14.45 -6.55 6.29
CA GLU A 542 -13.28 -5.70 6.10
C GLU A 542 -13.08 -4.76 7.30
N ALA A 543 -14.14 -4.11 7.76
CA ALA A 543 -14.09 -3.22 8.92
C ALA A 543 -13.66 -3.99 10.18
N SER A 544 -14.20 -5.20 10.37
CA SER A 544 -13.86 -6.09 11.49
C SER A 544 -12.41 -6.56 11.46
N TYR A 545 -11.91 -6.95 10.28
CA TYR A 545 -10.52 -7.34 10.10
C TYR A 545 -9.57 -6.18 10.44
N LEU A 546 -9.81 -5.01 9.88
CA LEU A 546 -8.96 -3.84 10.09
C LEU A 546 -9.05 -3.35 11.55
N LEU A 547 -10.21 -3.48 12.21
CA LEU A 547 -10.34 -3.16 13.62
C LEU A 547 -9.52 -4.11 14.50
N ALA A 548 -9.59 -5.42 14.20
CA ALA A 548 -8.77 -6.42 14.89
C ALA A 548 -7.27 -6.16 14.69
N LEU A 549 -6.85 -5.78 13.48
CA LEU A 549 -5.48 -5.37 13.19
C LEU A 549 -5.07 -4.12 13.98
N ALA A 550 -5.93 -3.09 14.03
CA ALA A 550 -5.66 -1.87 14.80
C ALA A 550 -5.44 -2.17 16.29
N LYS A 551 -6.29 -3.02 16.88
CA LYS A 551 -6.18 -3.44 18.28
C LYS A 551 -4.95 -4.32 18.54
N HIS A 552 -4.59 -5.16 17.58
CA HIS A 552 -3.36 -5.95 17.65
C HIS A 552 -2.11 -5.05 17.65
N GLU A 553 -2.04 -4.04 16.76
CA GLU A 553 -0.91 -3.09 16.76
C GLU A 553 -0.87 -2.22 18.03
N GLU A 554 -2.03 -1.91 18.62
CA GLU A 554 -2.09 -1.22 19.91
C GLU A 554 -1.48 -2.09 21.03
N ALA A 555 -1.82 -3.39 21.05
CA ALA A 555 -1.29 -4.35 22.00
C ALA A 555 0.23 -4.54 21.84
N GLU A 556 0.74 -4.68 20.61
CA GLU A 556 2.18 -4.78 20.33
C GLU A 556 2.95 -3.55 20.85
N ARG A 557 2.45 -2.34 20.61
CA ARG A 557 3.10 -1.11 21.11
C ARG A 557 3.09 -1.03 22.64
N LYS A 558 1.98 -1.41 23.28
CA LYS A 558 1.89 -1.46 24.75
C LYS A 558 2.85 -2.52 25.32
N GLN A 559 2.96 -3.68 24.67
CA GLN A 559 3.92 -4.73 25.05
C GLN A 559 5.37 -4.22 24.96
N LEU A 560 5.75 -3.62 23.83
CA LEU A 560 7.10 -3.07 23.64
C LEU A 560 7.46 -2.02 24.69
N ARG A 561 6.49 -1.21 25.15
CA ARG A 561 6.69 -0.27 26.24
C ARG A 561 6.82 -0.98 27.58
N ALA A 562 5.94 -1.95 27.86
CA ALA A 562 5.99 -2.73 29.09
C ALA A 562 7.32 -3.48 29.26
N ASP A 563 7.92 -3.95 28.16
CA ASP A 563 9.21 -4.63 28.18
C ASP A 563 10.38 -3.68 28.48
N LYS A 564 10.25 -2.39 28.16
CA LYS A 564 11.25 -1.35 28.45
C LYS A 564 11.13 -0.78 29.87
N VAL A 565 9.94 -0.80 30.46
CA VAL A 565 9.67 -0.19 31.78
C VAL A 565 10.19 -1.09 32.90
N THR A 566 11.05 -0.54 33.75
CA THR A 566 11.59 -1.19 34.95
C THR A 566 11.12 -0.51 36.24
N GLY A 567 11.26 -1.16 37.40
CA GLY A 567 10.95 -0.56 38.70
C GLY A 567 9.45 -0.55 39.05
N ALA A 568 9.01 0.48 39.78
CA ALA A 568 7.66 0.55 40.36
C ALA A 568 6.53 0.54 39.31
N ASP A 569 6.77 1.08 38.11
CA ASP A 569 5.76 1.16 37.05
C ASP A 569 5.65 -0.10 36.19
N ALA A 570 6.59 -1.04 36.30
CA ALA A 570 6.64 -2.24 35.45
C ALA A 570 5.39 -3.11 35.58
N GLY A 571 4.84 -3.23 36.80
CA GLY A 571 3.61 -3.99 37.04
C GLY A 571 2.40 -3.39 36.32
N ARG A 572 2.25 -2.06 36.38
CA ARG A 572 1.16 -1.33 35.69
C ARG A 572 1.30 -1.44 34.18
N ALA A 573 2.50 -1.25 33.64
CA ALA A 573 2.74 -1.34 32.21
C ALA A 573 2.43 -2.75 31.65
N LYS A 574 2.82 -3.81 32.37
CA LYS A 574 2.50 -5.20 32.02
C LYS A 574 0.99 -5.48 32.06
N SER A 575 0.28 -4.97 33.07
CA SER A 575 -1.18 -5.09 33.14
C SER A 575 -1.86 -4.44 31.93
N THR A 576 -1.48 -3.19 31.61
CA THR A 576 -2.02 -2.47 30.45
C THR A 576 -1.76 -3.19 29.13
N ALA A 577 -0.60 -3.83 28.97
CA ALA A 577 -0.30 -4.64 27.79
C ALA A 577 -1.17 -5.91 27.75
N ALA A 578 -1.34 -6.61 28.88
CA ALA A 578 -2.18 -7.80 28.97
C ALA A 578 -3.65 -7.50 28.63
N ASP A 579 -4.20 -6.39 29.13
CA ASP A 579 -5.57 -5.96 28.82
C ASP A 579 -5.75 -5.67 27.32
N ALA A 580 -4.76 -5.02 26.70
CA ALA A 580 -4.78 -4.76 25.26
C ALA A 580 -4.71 -6.05 24.43
N TRP A 581 -3.94 -7.04 24.88
CA TRP A 581 -3.91 -8.37 24.24
C TRP A 581 -5.25 -9.11 24.37
N ALA A 582 -5.92 -9.01 25.52
CA ALA A 582 -7.27 -9.57 25.69
C ALA A 582 -8.28 -8.94 24.72
N GLU A 583 -8.25 -7.61 24.56
CA GLU A 583 -9.10 -6.89 23.61
C GLU A 583 -8.81 -7.29 22.16
N ALA A 584 -7.53 -7.36 21.78
CA ALA A 584 -7.12 -7.81 20.46
C ALA A 584 -7.60 -9.25 20.16
N ALA A 585 -7.42 -10.17 21.12
CA ALA A 585 -7.87 -11.56 21.02
C ALA A 585 -9.39 -11.64 20.79
N ASN A 586 -10.18 -10.92 21.58
CA ASN A 586 -11.64 -10.87 21.44
C ASN A 586 -12.07 -10.33 20.06
N THR A 587 -11.40 -9.29 19.58
CA THR A 587 -11.71 -8.68 18.28
C THR A 587 -11.36 -9.63 17.13
N TRP A 588 -10.26 -10.37 17.22
CA TRP A 588 -9.90 -11.40 16.24
C TRP A 588 -10.90 -12.55 16.19
N ARG A 589 -11.36 -13.05 17.35
CA ARG A 589 -12.40 -14.11 17.40
C ARG A 589 -13.68 -13.64 16.73
N SER A 590 -14.13 -12.41 17.04
CA SER A 590 -15.29 -11.79 16.39
C SER A 590 -15.15 -11.74 14.86
N PHE A 591 -13.99 -11.31 14.35
CA PHE A 591 -13.73 -11.34 12.91
C PHE A 591 -13.77 -12.76 12.32
N LEU A 592 -13.14 -13.74 12.99
CA LEU A 592 -13.07 -15.12 12.50
C LEU A 592 -14.45 -15.78 12.44
N ASP A 593 -15.29 -15.53 13.45
CA ASP A 593 -16.68 -16.03 13.48
C ASP A 593 -17.51 -15.46 12.32
N GLN A 594 -17.34 -14.16 12.03
CA GLN A 594 -18.07 -13.47 10.97
C GLN A 594 -17.58 -13.83 9.56
N SER A 595 -16.27 -14.08 9.41
CA SER A 595 -15.64 -14.33 8.12
C SER A 595 -15.62 -15.80 7.70
N ALA A 596 -15.95 -16.74 8.60
CA ALA A 596 -15.89 -18.18 8.36
C ALA A 596 -16.59 -18.66 7.08
N ASN A 597 -17.63 -17.94 6.64
CA ASN A 597 -18.47 -18.30 5.49
C ASN A 597 -18.38 -17.31 4.32
N LEU A 598 -17.37 -16.43 4.30
CA LEU A 598 -17.18 -15.48 3.20
C LEU A 598 -16.16 -16.04 2.19
N PRO A 599 -16.57 -16.23 0.92
CA PRO A 599 -15.64 -16.70 -0.12
C PRO A 599 -14.58 -15.64 -0.43
N GLY A 600 -13.41 -16.06 -0.89
CA GLY A 600 -12.34 -15.15 -1.35
C GLY A 600 -11.53 -14.51 -0.22
N LEU A 601 -11.72 -14.95 1.03
CA LEU A 601 -10.97 -14.47 2.19
C LEU A 601 -9.99 -15.51 2.74
N GLU A 602 -9.74 -16.63 2.06
CA GLU A 602 -9.02 -17.78 2.59
C GLU A 602 -7.60 -17.44 3.07
N ALA A 603 -6.83 -16.71 2.26
CA ALA A 603 -5.49 -16.27 2.60
C ALA A 603 -5.49 -15.29 3.80
N ARG A 604 -6.43 -14.35 3.80
CA ARG A 604 -6.59 -13.36 4.89
C ARG A 604 -7.05 -14.03 6.19
N THR A 605 -7.98 -14.97 6.14
CA THR A 605 -8.45 -15.75 7.30
C THR A 605 -7.34 -16.59 7.88
N THR A 606 -6.48 -17.16 7.03
CA THR A 606 -5.28 -17.90 7.47
C THR A 606 -4.33 -16.99 8.24
N HIS A 607 -4.05 -15.81 7.71
CA HIS A 607 -3.25 -14.79 8.39
C HIS A 607 -3.89 -14.33 9.71
N ALA A 608 -5.19 -14.06 9.70
CA ALA A 608 -5.94 -13.65 10.89
C ALA A 608 -5.91 -14.71 12.00
N ARG A 609 -5.95 -16.00 11.68
CA ARG A 609 -5.79 -17.08 12.68
C ARG A 609 -4.41 -17.05 13.33
N THR A 610 -3.35 -16.79 12.58
CA THR A 610 -2.00 -16.62 13.14
C THR A 610 -1.93 -15.44 14.10
N LEU A 611 -2.54 -14.30 13.74
CA LEU A 611 -2.60 -13.12 14.60
C LEU A 611 -3.48 -13.35 15.84
N ALA A 612 -4.61 -14.04 15.68
CA ALA A 612 -5.49 -14.43 16.78
C ALA A 612 -4.77 -15.33 17.78
N ALA A 613 -4.08 -16.37 17.30
CA ALA A 613 -3.32 -17.29 18.14
C ALA A 613 -2.21 -16.59 18.93
N ARG A 614 -1.52 -15.61 18.31
CA ARG A 614 -0.55 -14.76 19.00
C ARG A 614 -1.22 -13.91 20.09
N ALA A 615 -2.35 -13.28 19.77
CA ALA A 615 -3.08 -12.47 20.74
C ALA A 615 -3.57 -13.31 21.92
N ASP A 616 -4.09 -14.51 21.67
CA ASP A 616 -4.51 -15.47 22.69
C ASP A 616 -3.34 -15.92 23.59
N ALA A 617 -2.16 -16.14 23.00
CA ALA A 617 -0.97 -16.56 23.74
C ALA A 617 -0.44 -15.49 24.70
N LEU A 618 -0.65 -14.21 24.38
CA LEU A 618 -0.20 -13.06 25.18
C LEU A 618 -1.29 -12.49 26.09
N ALA A 619 -2.55 -12.85 25.84
CA ALA A 619 -3.66 -12.49 26.69
C ALA A 619 -3.59 -13.22 28.05
N PRO A 620 -4.10 -12.60 29.14
CA PRO A 620 -4.24 -13.29 30.41
C PRO A 620 -5.19 -14.49 30.27
N LYS A 621 -4.79 -15.64 30.82
CA LYS A 621 -5.66 -16.82 30.85
C LYS A 621 -6.86 -16.53 31.78
N PRO A 622 -8.10 -16.93 31.41
CA PRO A 622 -9.23 -16.86 32.32
C PRO A 622 -8.91 -17.65 33.58
N ARG A 623 -9.21 -17.07 34.75
CA ARG A 623 -8.96 -17.68 36.05
C ARG A 623 -9.89 -18.86 36.32
#